data_AF-A0A7S2KWY6-F1
#
_entry.id   AF-A0A7S2KWY6-F1
#
_cell.length_a   1.000
_cell.length_b   1.000
_cell.length_c   1.000
_cell.angle_alpha   90.00
_cell.angle_beta   90.00
_cell.angle_gamma   90.00
#
_symmetry.space_group_name_H-M   'P 1'
#
loop_
_entity.id
_entity.type
_entity.pdbx_description
1 polymer ?
#
loop_
_entity_poly.entity_id
_entity_poly.type
_entity_poly.pdbx_seq_one_letter_code
_entity_poly.pdbx_strand_id
1 'polypeptide(L)'
;VALFPFIQPEQAILSYDLSVHDERLATSFVVFLAARESANLRNLRTPKYVKADGVSLDSQFETTGVPRSWEVAGRVHASGFFSTSYECAPECVAWEKRVQLMEQYANVKVEVEMKDVLWWAALEEAPPDVLEFLEFLVSRYSNVWQPYKKMNPRGDGQLTLREFEVAFTTTLKCHKFQGPSAKQRIENIFRFLDPSGEGKVSEDEWGVLDRLWREMQQSIREFVQFLERLYSGQEQDFLDVAWGVLDDDGSGEITEQEWQSCLLRQLEYFGPASIIFRFLDKDDEGSVSHTEFRELERFRRSARAPDAGPPQPLAGDAVDE
;
A
#
# COMPACT_ATOMS: atom_id res chain seq x y z
N VAL A 1 -9.96 -8.73 21.50
CA VAL A 1 -8.66 -9.35 21.20
C VAL A 1 -7.87 -8.33 20.43
N ALA A 2 -6.82 -7.76 21.00
CA ALA A 2 -5.96 -6.84 20.27
C ALA A 2 -5.08 -7.66 19.33
N LEU A 3 -5.26 -7.49 18.03
CA LEU A 3 -4.42 -8.12 17.01
C LEU A 3 -3.13 -7.29 16.90
N PHE A 4 -1.96 -7.90 17.10
CA PHE A 4 -0.69 -7.27 16.77
C PHE A 4 -0.24 -7.74 15.37
N PRO A 5 -0.08 -6.84 14.39
CA PRO A 5 0.45 -7.20 13.07
C PRO A 5 1.96 -7.49 13.16
N PHE A 6 2.32 -8.75 13.45
CA PHE A 6 3.72 -9.16 13.66
C PHE A 6 4.63 -8.95 12.45
N ILE A 7 4.09 -9.14 11.24
CA ILE A 7 4.85 -9.07 9.99
C ILE A 7 4.94 -7.62 9.51
N GLN A 8 3.83 -6.88 9.49
CA GLN A 8 3.78 -5.50 8.96
C GLN A 8 3.14 -4.52 9.96
N PRO A 9 3.77 -4.26 11.12
CA PRO A 9 3.32 -3.22 12.04
C PRO A 9 3.26 -1.82 11.44
N GLU A 10 3.94 -1.60 10.32
CA GLU A 10 3.89 -0.35 9.55
C GLU A 10 2.50 -0.04 8.99
N GLN A 11 1.65 -1.06 8.77
CA GLN A 11 0.30 -0.87 8.21
C GLN A 11 -0.76 -0.50 9.26
N ALA A 12 -0.36 -0.25 10.51
CA ALA A 12 -1.30 0.02 11.59
C ALA A 12 -0.88 1.21 12.46
N ILE A 13 -1.87 2.03 12.79
CA ILE A 13 -1.76 2.95 13.94
C ILE A 13 -2.03 2.11 15.19
N LEU A 14 -1.03 2.02 16.06
CA LEU A 14 -1.09 1.18 17.25
C LEU A 14 -1.60 2.01 18.42
N SER A 15 -2.68 1.56 19.06
CA SER A 15 -3.24 2.18 20.26
C SER A 15 -3.69 1.10 21.23
N TYR A 16 -3.19 1.19 22.47
CA TYR A 16 -3.29 0.15 23.48
C TYR A 16 -3.70 0.72 24.83
N ASP A 17 -4.78 0.20 25.40
CA ASP A 17 -5.16 0.31 26.79
C ASP A 17 -4.28 -0.63 27.64
N LEU A 18 -3.33 -0.02 28.35
CA LEU A 18 -2.39 -0.73 29.19
C LEU A 18 -3.04 -1.35 30.43
N SER A 19 -4.33 -1.13 30.70
CA SER A 19 -5.07 -1.90 31.71
C SER A 19 -5.33 -3.33 31.26
N VAL A 20 -5.41 -3.57 29.95
CA VAL A 20 -5.62 -4.89 29.33
C VAL A 20 -4.29 -5.63 29.19
N HIS A 21 -4.23 -6.89 29.66
CA HIS A 21 -2.99 -7.67 29.65
C HIS A 21 -2.44 -7.89 28.24
N ASP A 22 -3.30 -8.29 27.31
CA ASP A 22 -2.91 -8.58 25.92
C ASP A 22 -2.38 -7.32 25.20
N GLU A 23 -2.89 -6.15 25.56
CA GLU A 23 -2.46 -4.87 24.97
C GLU A 23 -1.13 -4.37 25.54
N ARG A 24 -0.85 -4.67 26.82
CA ARG A 24 0.52 -4.52 27.36
C ARG A 24 1.50 -5.47 26.68
N LEU A 25 1.06 -6.68 26.37
CA LEU A 25 1.87 -7.66 25.65
C LEU A 25 2.15 -7.18 24.22
N ALA A 26 1.14 -6.68 23.50
CA ALA A 26 1.30 -6.06 22.18
C ALA A 26 2.23 -4.83 22.22
N THR A 27 2.12 -3.98 23.25
CA THR A 27 3.06 -2.88 23.51
C THR A 27 4.50 -3.40 23.66
N SER A 28 4.69 -4.51 24.40
CA SER A 28 6.04 -5.08 24.55
C SER A 28 6.61 -5.63 23.25
N PHE A 29 5.75 -6.18 22.37
CA PHE A 29 6.16 -6.64 21.05
C PHE A 29 6.63 -5.48 20.16
N VAL A 30 5.91 -4.36 20.15
CA VAL A 30 6.32 -3.21 19.32
C VAL A 30 7.67 -2.64 19.78
N VAL A 31 7.88 -2.53 21.10
CA VAL A 31 9.15 -2.06 21.66
C VAL A 31 10.28 -3.06 21.40
N PHE A 32 9.97 -4.35 21.49
CA PHE A 32 10.90 -5.42 21.14
C PHE A 32 11.37 -5.29 19.68
N LEU A 33 10.46 -5.15 18.72
CA LEU A 33 10.82 -4.96 17.31
C LEU A 33 11.62 -3.67 17.10
N ALA A 34 11.14 -2.54 17.63
CA ALA A 34 11.82 -1.25 17.51
C ALA A 34 13.27 -1.28 18.01
N ALA A 35 13.54 -2.01 19.09
CA ALA A 35 14.87 -2.15 19.68
C ALA A 35 15.85 -3.00 18.86
N ARG A 36 15.33 -3.80 17.92
CA ARG A 36 16.12 -4.69 17.04
C ARG A 36 16.29 -4.12 15.64
N GLU A 37 15.32 -3.32 15.21
CA GLU A 37 15.26 -2.76 13.87
C GLU A 37 15.77 -1.31 13.81
N SER A 38 15.96 -0.66 14.96
CA SER A 38 16.52 0.69 15.00
C SER A 38 17.31 0.99 16.27
N ALA A 39 18.33 1.83 16.13
CA ALA A 39 18.98 2.43 17.28
C ALA A 39 18.01 3.40 17.98
N ASN A 40 17.97 3.33 19.32
CA ASN A 40 17.17 4.22 20.17
C ASN A 40 15.67 4.25 19.84
N LEU A 41 15.10 3.14 19.35
CA LEU A 41 13.66 2.99 19.08
C LEU A 41 13.09 4.02 18.08
N ARG A 42 13.91 4.50 17.13
CA ARG A 42 13.51 5.52 16.15
C ARG A 42 12.33 5.11 15.26
N ASN A 43 12.07 3.80 15.15
CA ASN A 43 10.94 3.25 14.42
C ASN A 43 9.59 3.55 15.10
N LEU A 44 9.57 3.91 16.39
CA LEU A 44 8.36 4.35 17.08
C LEU A 44 8.13 5.84 16.81
N ARG A 45 7.12 6.14 16.00
CA ARG A 45 6.79 7.49 15.56
C ARG A 45 5.68 8.10 16.40
N THR A 46 5.93 9.33 16.83
CA THR A 46 4.98 10.11 17.64
C THR A 46 4.41 9.33 18.86
N PRO A 47 5.25 8.61 19.63
CA PRO A 47 4.75 7.83 20.74
C PRO A 47 4.11 8.74 21.78
N LYS A 48 2.94 8.36 22.27
CA LYS A 48 2.19 9.07 23.31
C LYS A 48 1.80 8.09 24.41
N TYR A 49 1.88 8.53 25.65
CA TYR A 49 1.38 7.81 26.79
C TYR A 49 0.57 8.74 27.69
N VAL A 50 -0.67 8.35 27.97
CA VAL A 50 -1.60 9.07 28.85
C VAL A 50 -1.87 8.19 30.07
N LYS A 51 -1.67 8.73 31.28
CA LYS A 51 -1.95 7.99 32.51
C LYS A 51 -3.45 7.73 32.67
N ALA A 52 -3.79 6.77 33.53
CA ALA A 52 -5.18 6.36 33.77
C ALA A 52 -6.09 7.49 34.32
N ASP A 53 -5.51 8.56 34.85
CA ASP A 53 -6.27 9.74 35.28
C ASP A 53 -6.75 10.62 34.11
N GLY A 54 -6.33 10.31 32.87
CA GLY A 54 -6.75 10.98 31.64
C GLY A 54 -6.28 12.43 31.49
N VAL A 55 -5.57 12.96 32.49
CA VAL A 55 -5.22 14.40 32.60
C VAL A 55 -3.71 14.60 32.66
N SER A 56 -2.96 13.66 33.20
CA SER A 56 -1.50 13.79 33.29
C SER A 56 -0.80 13.08 32.13
N LEU A 57 -0.19 13.88 31.25
CA LEU A 57 0.90 13.42 30.41
C LEU A 57 2.06 13.04 31.33
N ASP A 58 2.66 11.88 31.09
CA ASP A 58 3.81 11.46 31.88
C ASP A 58 5.02 12.33 31.49
N SER A 59 5.32 13.33 32.33
CA SER A 59 6.46 14.25 32.11
C SER A 59 7.80 13.53 31.94
N GLN A 60 7.94 12.34 32.55
CA GLN A 60 9.11 11.51 32.35
C GLN A 60 9.12 10.88 30.96
N PHE A 61 7.96 10.42 30.46
CA PHE A 61 7.81 9.90 29.11
C PHE A 61 8.03 10.98 28.05
N GLU A 62 7.58 12.21 28.27
CA GLU A 62 7.85 13.34 27.37
C GLU A 62 9.35 13.64 27.27
N THR A 63 10.09 13.47 28.38
CA THR A 63 11.52 13.77 28.44
C THR A 63 12.38 12.62 27.91
N THR A 64 12.00 11.37 28.20
CA THR A 64 12.84 10.18 27.96
C THR A 64 12.33 9.27 26.85
N GLY A 65 11.12 9.52 26.35
CA GLY A 65 10.46 8.70 25.34
C GLY A 65 10.04 7.32 25.86
N VAL A 66 9.88 6.38 24.94
CA VAL A 66 9.52 5.00 25.25
C VAL A 66 10.70 4.29 25.92
N PRO A 67 10.54 3.74 27.14
CA PRO A 67 11.63 3.04 27.82
C PRO A 67 11.94 1.69 27.15
N ARG A 68 13.23 1.41 26.92
CA ARG A 68 13.65 0.09 26.42
C ARG A 68 13.26 -1.07 27.35
N SER A 69 13.06 -0.82 28.64
CA SER A 69 12.57 -1.86 29.56
C SER A 69 11.19 -2.40 29.18
N TRP A 70 10.39 -1.67 28.40
CA TRP A 70 9.07 -2.13 27.93
C TRP A 70 9.14 -3.31 26.95
N GLU A 71 10.32 -3.72 26.48
CA GLU A 71 10.51 -5.02 25.82
C GLU A 71 10.00 -6.21 26.65
N VAL A 72 9.93 -6.05 27.98
CA VAL A 72 9.38 -7.04 28.90
C VAL A 72 7.99 -6.58 29.34
N ALA A 73 6.94 -7.35 29.00
CA ALA A 73 5.54 -7.00 29.30
C ALA A 73 5.30 -6.63 30.78
N GLY A 74 5.96 -7.30 31.73
CA GLY A 74 5.86 -6.99 33.17
C GLY A 74 6.50 -5.66 33.60
N ARG A 75 7.18 -4.95 32.70
CA ARG A 75 7.78 -3.62 32.91
C ARG A 75 7.00 -2.51 32.22
N VAL A 76 5.99 -2.85 31.41
CA VAL A 76 5.02 -1.90 30.86
C VAL A 76 4.11 -1.45 32.01
N HIS A 77 3.66 -0.19 32.00
CA HIS A 77 2.72 0.29 33.01
C HIS A 77 1.44 -0.56 33.01
N ALA A 78 0.85 -0.75 34.19
CA ALA A 78 -0.33 -1.61 34.37
C ALA A 78 -1.66 -0.90 34.01
N SER A 79 -1.62 0.36 33.58
CA SER A 79 -2.78 1.20 33.32
C SER A 79 -2.40 2.41 32.46
N GLY A 80 -3.38 3.03 31.80
CA GLY A 80 -3.18 4.18 30.91
C GLY A 80 -3.27 3.78 29.44
N PHE A 81 -3.12 4.75 28.54
CA PHE A 81 -3.21 4.54 27.10
C PHE A 81 -1.89 4.86 26.42
N PHE A 82 -1.37 3.93 25.63
CA PHE A 82 -0.18 4.11 24.80
C PHE A 82 -0.57 4.09 23.32
N SER A 83 -0.02 5.00 22.52
CA SER A 83 -0.22 5.01 21.07
C SER A 83 1.03 5.41 20.31
N THR A 84 1.25 4.84 19.13
CA THR A 84 2.38 5.16 18.23
C THR A 84 2.07 4.69 16.82
N SER A 85 2.72 5.25 15.81
CA SER A 85 2.91 4.57 14.52
C SER A 85 4.28 3.87 14.49
N TYR A 86 4.42 2.88 13.63
CA TYR A 86 5.66 2.13 13.43
C TYR A 86 6.19 2.37 12.02
N GLU A 87 7.45 2.73 11.89
CA GLU A 87 8.11 2.88 10.59
C GLU A 87 9.44 2.13 10.61
N CYS A 88 9.64 1.18 9.70
CA CYS A 88 10.92 0.53 9.52
C CYS A 88 11.29 0.48 8.03
N ALA A 89 12.51 0.88 7.71
CA ALA A 89 13.05 0.69 6.38
C ALA A 89 13.22 -0.82 6.10
N PRO A 90 12.94 -1.31 4.87
CA PRO A 90 13.04 -2.73 4.53
C PRO A 90 14.40 -3.36 4.86
N GLU A 91 15.48 -2.61 4.66
CA GLU A 91 16.85 -3.04 4.96
C GLU A 91 17.15 -3.18 6.45
N CYS A 92 16.31 -2.59 7.31
CA CYS A 92 16.41 -2.65 8.77
C CYS A 92 15.49 -3.70 9.40
N VAL A 93 14.64 -4.35 8.60
CA VAL A 93 13.66 -5.33 9.08
C VAL A 93 14.36 -6.55 9.70
N ALA A 94 14.00 -6.85 10.94
CA ALA A 94 14.48 -8.03 11.65
C ALA A 94 13.55 -9.22 11.36
N TRP A 95 13.56 -9.70 10.11
CA TRP A 95 12.62 -10.71 9.60
C TRP A 95 12.47 -11.93 10.50
N GLU A 96 13.57 -12.55 10.90
CA GLU A 96 13.57 -13.72 11.78
C GLU A 96 12.86 -13.46 13.11
N LYS A 97 12.93 -12.22 13.62
CA LYS A 97 12.28 -11.82 14.87
C LYS A 97 10.79 -11.59 14.70
N ARG A 98 10.37 -11.02 13.56
CA ARG A 98 8.95 -10.89 13.21
C ARG A 98 8.29 -12.26 13.08
N VAL A 99 8.91 -13.18 12.33
CA VAL A 99 8.46 -14.58 12.19
C VAL A 99 8.42 -15.28 13.55
N GLN A 100 9.48 -15.17 14.35
CA GLN A 100 9.55 -15.77 15.69
C GLN A 100 8.37 -15.33 16.57
N LEU A 101 8.04 -14.03 16.58
CA LEU A 101 6.91 -13.52 17.36
C LEU A 101 5.58 -14.05 16.84
N MET A 102 5.38 -14.08 15.52
CA MET A 102 4.15 -14.59 14.91
C MET A 102 3.94 -16.07 15.21
N GLU A 103 4.96 -16.89 15.08
CA GLU A 103 4.90 -18.32 15.38
C GLU A 103 4.66 -18.57 16.87
N GLN A 104 5.36 -17.84 17.74
CA GLN A 104 5.26 -18.04 19.18
C GLN A 104 3.93 -17.57 19.77
N TYR A 105 3.39 -16.44 19.30
CA TYR A 105 2.24 -15.79 19.94
C TYR A 105 0.94 -15.86 19.13
N ALA A 106 1.02 -15.96 17.81
CA ALA A 106 -0.16 -16.21 16.97
C ALA A 106 -0.35 -17.71 16.65
N ASN A 107 0.64 -18.56 16.93
CA ASN A 107 0.64 -19.98 16.55
C ASN A 107 0.41 -20.17 15.04
N VAL A 108 0.90 -19.22 14.23
CA VAL A 108 0.83 -19.26 12.76
C VAL A 108 2.22 -19.51 12.21
N LYS A 109 2.37 -20.59 11.45
CA LYS A 109 3.60 -20.88 10.71
C LYS A 109 3.70 -19.95 9.51
N VAL A 110 4.84 -19.26 9.37
CA VAL A 110 5.08 -18.35 8.24
C VAL A 110 5.79 -19.12 7.13
N GLU A 111 5.11 -19.33 6.00
CA GLU A 111 5.66 -20.05 4.84
C GLU A 111 6.10 -19.11 3.71
N VAL A 112 5.98 -17.80 3.91
CA VAL A 112 6.35 -16.75 2.96
C VAL A 112 7.81 -16.35 3.20
N GLU A 113 8.58 -16.07 2.13
CA GLU A 113 9.94 -15.54 2.28
C GLU A 113 9.91 -14.00 2.41
N MET A 114 10.90 -13.40 3.10
CA MET A 114 10.98 -11.95 3.30
C MET A 114 10.84 -11.15 2.00
N LYS A 115 11.43 -11.63 0.90
CA LYS A 115 11.41 -10.97 -0.41
C LYS A 115 10.00 -10.91 -1.04
N ASP A 116 9.11 -11.79 -0.58
CA ASP A 116 7.73 -11.89 -1.05
C ASP A 116 6.78 -11.04 -0.18
N VAL A 117 7.27 -10.51 0.95
CA VAL A 117 6.55 -9.56 1.81
C VAL A 117 6.71 -8.16 1.25
N LEU A 118 5.60 -7.45 1.08
CA LEU A 118 5.56 -6.11 0.53
C LEU A 118 5.76 -5.09 1.67
N TRP A 119 7.02 -4.75 1.95
CA TRP A 119 7.42 -3.97 3.12
C TRP A 119 7.06 -2.47 3.11
N TRP A 120 5.91 -2.01 2.61
CA TRP A 120 5.76 -0.58 2.33
C TRP A 120 4.53 0.12 2.87
N ALA A 121 4.77 1.41 3.14
CA ALA A 121 3.86 2.44 3.63
C ALA A 121 2.47 2.30 3.03
N ALA A 122 1.45 2.47 3.85
CA ALA A 122 0.06 2.51 3.40
C ALA A 122 0.01 3.43 2.17
N LEU A 123 -0.60 2.97 1.07
CA LEU A 123 -0.84 3.82 -0.10
C LEU A 123 -1.48 5.16 0.30
N GLU A 124 -2.19 5.17 1.44
CA GLU A 124 -2.76 6.35 2.10
C GLU A 124 -1.74 7.43 2.49
N GLU A 125 -0.47 7.07 2.71
CA GLU A 125 0.61 8.01 3.04
C GLU A 125 1.24 8.65 1.79
N ALA A 126 1.01 8.08 0.61
CA ALA A 126 1.52 8.66 -0.63
C ALA A 126 0.74 9.95 -0.96
N PRO A 127 1.42 11.04 -1.38
CA PRO A 127 0.73 12.27 -1.77
C PRO A 127 -0.31 12.01 -2.88
N PRO A 128 -1.45 12.75 -2.89
CA PRO A 128 -2.51 12.55 -3.89
C PRO A 128 -2.01 12.61 -5.34
N ASP A 129 -1.10 13.53 -5.65
CA ASP A 129 -0.50 13.64 -6.99
C ASP A 129 0.31 12.39 -7.38
N VAL A 130 0.95 11.72 -6.40
CA VAL A 130 1.71 10.49 -6.64
C VAL A 130 0.77 9.31 -6.89
N LEU A 131 -0.33 9.23 -6.14
CA LEU A 131 -1.36 8.21 -6.33
C LEU A 131 -2.05 8.34 -7.70
N GLU A 132 -2.46 9.55 -8.08
CA GLU A 132 -3.09 9.80 -9.39
C GLU A 132 -2.15 9.51 -10.56
N PHE A 133 -0.85 9.79 -10.38
CA PHE A 133 0.15 9.38 -11.36
C PHE A 133 0.29 7.85 -11.42
N LEU A 134 0.32 7.18 -10.28
CA LEU A 134 0.41 5.73 -10.21
C LEU A 134 -0.81 5.04 -10.83
N GLU A 135 -2.02 5.53 -10.58
CA GLU A 135 -3.26 5.08 -11.23
C GLU A 135 -3.17 5.18 -12.76
N PHE A 136 -2.66 6.32 -13.27
CA PHE A 136 -2.38 6.49 -14.70
C PHE A 136 -1.36 5.46 -15.22
N LEU A 137 -0.32 5.14 -14.46
CA LEU A 137 0.66 4.14 -14.87
C LEU A 137 0.04 2.73 -14.86
N VAL A 138 -0.71 2.35 -13.81
CA VAL A 138 -1.29 1.02 -13.58
C VAL A 138 -2.33 0.63 -14.63
N SER A 139 -3.03 1.62 -15.18
CA SER A 139 -4.01 1.42 -16.25
C SER A 139 -3.37 1.22 -17.63
N ARG A 140 -2.14 1.71 -17.88
CA ARG A 140 -1.54 1.81 -19.24
C ARG A 140 -0.27 1.00 -19.46
N TYR A 141 0.42 0.62 -18.40
CA TYR A 141 1.71 -0.07 -18.48
C TYR A 141 1.66 -1.41 -17.77
N SER A 142 2.62 -2.28 -18.08
CA SER A 142 2.77 -3.56 -17.35
C SER A 142 3.64 -3.43 -16.10
N ASN A 143 4.43 -2.37 -16.01
CA ASN A 143 5.28 -2.01 -14.87
C ASN A 143 5.72 -0.54 -14.98
N VAL A 144 6.22 0.03 -13.88
CA VAL A 144 6.69 1.43 -13.83
C VAL A 144 8.02 1.68 -14.55
N TRP A 145 8.75 0.65 -14.94
CA TRP A 145 10.03 0.81 -15.65
C TRP A 145 9.86 1.06 -17.15
N GLN A 146 8.76 0.58 -17.75
CA GLN A 146 8.39 0.94 -19.12
C GLN A 146 8.26 2.46 -19.34
N PRO A 147 7.45 3.19 -18.55
CA PRO A 147 7.38 4.63 -18.66
C PRO A 147 8.72 5.28 -18.30
N TYR A 148 9.43 4.85 -17.24
CA TYR A 148 10.76 5.39 -16.91
C TYR A 148 11.73 5.41 -18.10
N LYS A 149 11.87 4.27 -18.79
CA LYS A 149 12.74 4.17 -19.98
C LYS A 149 12.29 5.06 -21.14
N LYS A 150 10.98 5.29 -21.28
CA LYS A 150 10.47 6.23 -22.29
C LYS A 150 10.75 7.69 -21.90
N MET A 151 10.71 8.01 -20.61
CA MET A 151 10.95 9.35 -20.07
C MET A 151 12.44 9.70 -20.03
N ASN A 152 13.32 8.70 -19.93
CA ASN A 152 14.78 8.87 -20.01
C ASN A 152 15.34 8.36 -21.37
N PRO A 153 15.16 9.13 -22.48
CA PRO A 153 15.66 8.72 -23.80
C PRO A 153 17.19 8.75 -23.89
N ARG A 154 17.88 9.44 -22.97
CA ARG A 154 19.35 9.46 -22.92
C ARG A 154 19.91 8.15 -22.37
N GLY A 155 19.15 7.45 -21.52
CA GLY A 155 19.55 6.19 -20.92
C GLY A 155 20.75 6.32 -19.99
N ASP A 156 20.93 7.50 -19.38
CA ASP A 156 22.00 7.77 -18.41
C ASP A 156 21.64 7.35 -16.97
N GLY A 157 20.47 6.74 -16.78
CA GLY A 157 19.98 6.29 -15.47
C GLY A 157 19.52 7.43 -14.55
N GLN A 158 19.41 8.66 -15.06
CA GLN A 158 18.96 9.83 -14.29
C GLN A 158 17.89 10.60 -15.04
N LEU A 159 16.76 10.88 -14.38
CA LEU A 159 15.66 11.65 -14.95
C LEU A 159 15.62 13.05 -14.37
N THR A 160 15.85 14.08 -15.20
CA THR A 160 15.77 15.47 -14.74
C THR A 160 14.33 15.96 -14.64
N LEU A 161 14.07 17.00 -13.83
CA LEU A 161 12.74 17.61 -13.72
C LEU A 161 12.19 18.05 -15.08
N ARG A 162 13.05 18.61 -15.94
CA ARG A 162 12.63 19.06 -17.28
C ARG A 162 12.22 17.89 -18.17
N GLU A 163 12.96 16.77 -18.14
CA GLU A 163 12.58 15.57 -18.88
C GLU A 163 11.28 14.98 -18.34
N PHE A 164 11.11 14.99 -17.02
CA PHE A 164 9.88 14.56 -16.36
C PHE A 164 8.65 15.39 -16.81
N GLU A 165 8.73 16.73 -16.74
CA GLU A 165 7.67 17.65 -17.20
C GLU A 165 7.32 17.47 -18.69
N VAL A 166 8.33 17.38 -19.55
CA VAL A 166 8.13 17.18 -20.99
C VAL A 166 7.49 15.83 -21.25
N ALA A 167 7.90 14.80 -20.53
CA ALA A 167 7.39 13.46 -20.76
C ALA A 167 5.92 13.29 -20.36
N PHE A 168 5.42 14.00 -19.33
CA PHE A 168 3.99 13.99 -18.98
C PHE A 168 3.09 14.35 -20.17
N THR A 169 3.49 15.36 -20.95
CA THR A 169 2.69 15.86 -22.07
C THR A 169 2.97 15.14 -23.38
N THR A 170 4.25 14.89 -23.69
CA THR A 170 4.66 14.41 -25.02
C THR A 170 4.73 12.89 -25.11
N THR A 171 5.24 12.25 -24.07
CA THR A 171 5.65 10.84 -24.09
C THR A 171 4.58 9.95 -23.47
N LEU A 172 4.15 10.30 -22.27
CA LEU A 172 3.11 9.59 -21.53
C LEU A 172 1.72 10.01 -22.00
N LYS A 173 1.55 11.27 -22.45
CA LYS A 173 0.25 11.87 -22.78
C LYS A 173 -0.75 11.74 -21.62
N CYS A 174 -0.27 12.05 -20.41
CA CYS A 174 -1.07 11.99 -19.21
C CYS A 174 -1.92 13.27 -19.09
N HIS A 175 -3.20 13.15 -19.43
CA HIS A 175 -4.14 14.28 -19.42
C HIS A 175 -4.63 14.66 -18.01
N LYS A 176 -4.56 13.74 -17.02
CA LYS A 176 -5.01 13.95 -15.63
C LYS A 176 -4.40 15.19 -14.95
N PHE A 177 -3.17 15.52 -15.31
CA PHE A 177 -2.42 16.64 -14.70
C PHE A 177 -2.53 17.95 -15.49
N GLN A 178 -3.40 18.05 -16.50
CA GLN A 178 -3.58 19.29 -17.25
C GLN A 178 -4.29 20.37 -16.43
N GLY A 179 -4.01 21.63 -16.74
CA GLY A 179 -4.67 22.78 -16.14
C GLY A 179 -3.72 23.78 -15.48
N PRO A 180 -4.25 24.80 -14.77
CA PRO A 180 -3.46 25.90 -14.21
C PRO A 180 -2.40 25.46 -13.20
N SER A 181 -2.63 24.34 -12.49
CA SER A 181 -1.71 23.79 -11.48
C SER A 181 -0.79 22.69 -12.02
N ALA A 182 -0.87 22.34 -13.30
CA ALA A 182 -0.16 21.21 -13.91
C ALA A 182 1.31 21.12 -13.50
N LYS A 183 2.02 22.24 -13.67
CA LYS A 183 3.44 22.32 -13.35
C LYS A 183 3.72 22.02 -11.87
N GLN A 184 2.95 22.61 -10.96
CA GLN A 184 3.14 22.41 -9.53
C GLN A 184 2.86 20.95 -9.12
N ARG A 185 1.82 20.33 -9.69
CA ARG A 185 1.46 18.94 -9.41
C ARG A 185 2.55 17.97 -9.90
N ILE A 186 3.07 18.18 -11.10
CA ILE A 186 4.19 17.39 -11.65
C ILE A 186 5.45 17.58 -10.80
N GLU A 187 5.75 18.81 -10.38
CA GLU A 187 6.86 19.10 -9.47
C GLU A 187 6.69 18.40 -8.11
N ASN A 188 5.47 18.28 -7.58
CA ASN A 188 5.22 17.57 -6.31
C ASN A 188 5.58 16.09 -6.43
N ILE A 189 5.22 15.44 -7.54
CA ILE A 189 5.59 14.05 -7.82
C ILE A 189 7.11 13.94 -7.92
N PHE A 190 7.74 14.85 -8.67
CA PHE A 190 9.20 14.82 -8.83
C PHE A 190 9.92 14.95 -7.48
N ARG A 191 9.49 15.89 -6.63
CA ARG A 191 10.08 16.08 -5.28
C ARG A 191 9.87 14.87 -4.38
N PHE A 192 8.75 14.16 -4.52
CA PHE A 192 8.53 12.91 -3.79
C PHE A 192 9.52 11.82 -4.24
N LEU A 193 9.85 11.78 -5.54
CA LEU A 193 10.80 10.82 -6.10
C LEU A 193 12.27 11.23 -5.90
N ASP A 194 12.57 12.51 -5.69
CA ASP A 194 13.92 13.04 -5.43
C ASP A 194 14.07 13.44 -3.94
N PRO A 195 14.09 12.48 -3.00
CA PRO A 195 14.29 12.79 -1.58
C PRO A 195 15.70 13.31 -1.29
N SER A 196 16.67 13.04 -2.17
CA SER A 196 18.05 13.53 -2.04
C SER A 196 18.16 15.02 -2.36
N GLY A 197 17.24 15.56 -3.16
CA GLY A 197 17.19 16.97 -3.57
C GLY A 197 18.27 17.33 -4.59
N GLU A 198 18.79 16.35 -5.34
CA GLU A 198 19.85 16.57 -6.32
C GLU A 198 19.34 17.16 -7.65
N GLY A 199 18.02 17.28 -7.79
CA GLY A 199 17.35 17.79 -8.99
C GLY A 199 17.24 16.74 -10.10
N LYS A 200 17.43 15.47 -9.76
CA LYS A 200 17.38 14.31 -10.64
C LYS A 200 16.77 13.13 -9.88
N VAL A 201 16.17 12.20 -10.63
CA VAL A 201 15.63 10.95 -10.10
C VAL A 201 16.41 9.79 -10.70
N SER A 202 17.17 9.11 -9.85
CA SER A 202 17.90 7.89 -10.18
C SER A 202 16.96 6.69 -10.36
N GLU A 203 17.46 5.56 -10.88
CA GLU A 203 16.69 4.30 -10.94
C GLU A 203 16.24 3.83 -9.56
N ASP A 204 17.10 3.93 -8.53
CA ASP A 204 16.78 3.50 -7.18
C ASP A 204 15.66 4.36 -6.55
N GLU A 205 15.71 5.66 -6.78
CA GLU A 205 14.68 6.62 -6.38
C GLU A 205 13.35 6.38 -7.12
N TRP A 206 13.42 6.14 -8.44
CA TRP A 206 12.24 5.71 -9.21
C TRP A 206 11.64 4.42 -8.68
N GLY A 207 12.49 3.54 -8.16
CA GLY A 207 12.10 2.29 -7.53
C GLY A 207 11.01 2.46 -6.47
N VAL A 208 10.84 3.66 -5.87
CA VAL A 208 9.71 4.01 -4.99
C VAL A 208 8.34 3.81 -5.66
N LEU A 209 8.20 4.10 -6.95
CA LEU A 209 6.96 3.86 -7.68
C LEU A 209 6.71 2.36 -7.92
N ASP A 210 7.75 1.54 -8.10
CA ASP A 210 7.60 0.08 -8.24
C ASP A 210 7.04 -0.51 -6.93
N ARG A 211 7.41 0.09 -5.80
CA ARG A 211 6.83 -0.22 -4.47
C ARG A 211 5.34 -0.04 -4.46
N LEU A 212 4.91 1.20 -4.72
CA LEU A 212 3.53 1.62 -4.60
C LEU A 212 2.69 0.90 -5.64
N TRP A 213 3.24 0.66 -6.84
CA TRP A 213 2.62 -0.15 -7.86
C TRP A 213 2.27 -1.55 -7.37
N ARG A 214 3.24 -2.25 -6.75
CA ARG A 214 3.02 -3.61 -6.24
C ARG A 214 1.98 -3.63 -5.13
N GLU A 215 1.99 -2.62 -4.27
CA GLU A 215 1.00 -2.48 -3.20
C GLU A 215 -0.41 -2.24 -3.75
N MET A 216 -0.56 -1.36 -4.75
CA MET A 216 -1.84 -1.13 -5.42
C MET A 216 -2.33 -2.40 -6.09
N GLN A 217 -1.46 -3.12 -6.82
CA GLN A 217 -1.80 -4.41 -7.43
C GLN A 217 -2.24 -5.45 -6.39
N GLN A 218 -1.54 -5.53 -5.25
CA GLN A 218 -1.86 -6.46 -4.18
C GLN A 218 -3.20 -6.12 -3.52
N SER A 219 -3.44 -4.84 -3.24
CA SER A 219 -4.71 -4.35 -2.69
C SER A 219 -5.90 -4.73 -3.57
N ILE A 220 -5.75 -4.61 -4.90
CA ILE A 220 -6.79 -5.02 -5.84
C ILE A 220 -6.97 -6.54 -5.83
N ARG A 221 -5.90 -7.35 -5.74
CA ARG A 221 -6.02 -8.82 -5.62
C ARG A 221 -6.74 -9.23 -4.35
N GLU A 222 -6.47 -8.56 -3.24
CA GLU A 222 -7.11 -8.86 -1.95
C GLU A 222 -8.59 -8.51 -1.99
N PHE A 223 -8.95 -7.40 -2.64
CA PHE A 223 -10.32 -7.05 -2.92
C PHE A 223 -11.04 -8.09 -3.79
N VAL A 224 -10.41 -8.54 -4.89
CA VAL A 224 -10.99 -9.61 -5.74
C VAL A 224 -11.17 -10.91 -4.95
N GLN A 225 -10.18 -11.30 -4.14
CA GLN A 225 -10.29 -12.47 -3.28
C GLN A 225 -11.36 -12.31 -2.20
N PHE A 226 -11.63 -11.08 -1.74
CA PHE A 226 -12.70 -10.77 -0.82
C PHE A 226 -14.06 -10.95 -1.49
N LEU A 227 -14.27 -10.38 -2.68
CA LEU A 227 -15.49 -10.59 -3.47
C LEU A 227 -15.72 -12.07 -3.80
N GLU A 228 -14.66 -12.78 -4.19
CA GLU A 228 -14.72 -14.22 -4.47
C GLU A 228 -15.14 -14.99 -3.20
N ARG A 229 -14.61 -14.65 -2.02
CA ARG A 229 -15.03 -15.29 -0.76
C ARG A 229 -16.49 -15.01 -0.39
N LEU A 230 -17.01 -13.83 -0.70
CA LEU A 230 -18.39 -13.45 -0.39
C LEU A 230 -19.41 -14.10 -1.33
N TYR A 231 -19.09 -14.15 -2.62
CA TYR A 231 -20.07 -14.48 -3.67
C TYR A 231 -19.75 -15.77 -4.43
N SER A 232 -18.67 -16.49 -4.10
CA SER A 232 -18.42 -17.81 -4.67
C SER A 232 -19.51 -18.81 -4.29
N GLY A 233 -19.82 -19.73 -5.20
CA GLY A 233 -20.84 -20.78 -5.01
C GLY A 233 -22.20 -20.47 -5.62
N GLN A 234 -22.35 -19.32 -6.28
CA GLN A 234 -23.50 -18.99 -7.14
C GLN A 234 -23.33 -19.65 -8.53
N GLU A 235 -24.44 -19.84 -9.28
CA GLU A 235 -24.36 -20.30 -10.68
C GLU A 235 -23.74 -19.24 -11.61
N GLN A 236 -23.84 -17.96 -11.23
CA GLN A 236 -23.30 -16.83 -11.96
C GLN A 236 -21.87 -16.49 -11.49
N ASP A 237 -21.07 -15.87 -12.37
CA ASP A 237 -19.72 -15.41 -12.03
C ASP A 237 -19.76 -14.39 -10.88
N PHE A 238 -18.85 -14.54 -9.91
CA PHE A 238 -18.91 -13.79 -8.66
C PHE A 238 -18.71 -12.28 -8.86
N LEU A 239 -18.01 -11.86 -9.92
CA LEU A 239 -17.86 -10.45 -10.25
C LEU A 239 -19.18 -9.86 -10.76
N ASP A 240 -19.96 -10.61 -11.53
CA ASP A 240 -21.27 -10.14 -12.00
C ASP A 240 -22.27 -10.05 -10.84
N VAL A 241 -22.20 -10.98 -9.88
CA VAL A 241 -22.99 -10.90 -8.63
C VAL A 241 -22.56 -9.69 -7.81
N ALA A 242 -21.26 -9.48 -7.65
CA ALA A 242 -20.72 -8.32 -6.93
C ALA A 242 -21.14 -6.99 -7.58
N TRP A 243 -21.12 -6.92 -8.92
CA TRP A 243 -21.61 -5.75 -9.66
C TRP A 243 -23.05 -5.44 -9.30
N GLY A 244 -23.96 -6.42 -9.37
CA GLY A 244 -25.38 -6.20 -9.07
C GLY A 244 -25.66 -5.80 -7.61
N VAL A 245 -24.73 -6.05 -6.68
CA VAL A 245 -24.82 -5.57 -5.30
C VAL A 245 -24.24 -4.15 -5.15
N LEU A 246 -23.24 -3.80 -5.94
CA LEU A 246 -22.61 -2.48 -5.90
C LEU A 246 -23.43 -1.43 -6.66
N ASP A 247 -24.03 -1.82 -7.79
CA ASP A 247 -24.99 -1.05 -8.62
C ASP A 247 -26.43 -1.26 -8.09
N ASP A 248 -26.65 -0.96 -6.80
CA ASP A 248 -27.93 -1.21 -6.10
C ASP A 248 -29.11 -0.44 -6.71
N ASP A 249 -28.84 0.73 -7.28
CA ASP A 249 -29.86 1.54 -7.95
C ASP A 249 -30.11 1.12 -9.42
N GLY A 250 -29.27 0.24 -9.96
CA GLY A 250 -29.35 -0.27 -11.33
C GLY A 250 -29.14 0.81 -12.38
N SER A 251 -28.40 1.87 -12.05
CA SER A 251 -28.07 2.96 -12.99
C SER A 251 -27.12 2.49 -14.09
N GLY A 252 -26.38 1.41 -13.87
CA GLY A 252 -25.39 0.87 -14.81
C GLY A 252 -23.99 1.45 -14.65
N GLU A 253 -23.80 2.31 -13.65
CA GLU A 253 -22.55 2.95 -13.25
C GLU A 253 -22.47 2.91 -11.72
N ILE A 254 -21.27 2.76 -11.15
CA ILE A 254 -21.08 2.82 -9.70
C ILE A 254 -20.36 4.12 -9.37
N THR A 255 -21.02 5.03 -8.66
CA THR A 255 -20.38 6.26 -8.18
C THR A 255 -19.47 5.99 -6.97
N GLU A 256 -18.53 6.90 -6.70
CA GLU A 256 -17.66 6.77 -5.53
C GLU A 256 -18.46 6.69 -4.22
N GLN A 257 -19.60 7.36 -4.15
CA GLN A 257 -20.46 7.37 -2.96
C GLN A 257 -21.16 6.02 -2.73
N GLU A 258 -21.65 5.39 -3.80
CA GLU A 258 -22.24 4.04 -3.77
C GLU A 258 -21.18 3.01 -3.40
N TRP A 259 -20.02 3.10 -4.03
CA TRP A 259 -18.87 2.25 -3.74
C TRP A 259 -18.50 2.28 -2.25
N GLN A 260 -18.26 3.47 -1.71
CA GLN A 260 -17.88 3.64 -0.30
C GLN A 260 -19.01 3.17 0.63
N SER A 261 -20.25 3.52 0.32
CA SER A 261 -21.40 3.15 1.15
C SER A 261 -21.60 1.64 1.19
N CYS A 262 -21.51 0.96 0.05
CA CYS A 262 -21.66 -0.49 -0.03
C CYS A 262 -20.49 -1.20 0.67
N LEU A 263 -19.24 -0.83 0.35
CA LEU A 263 -18.07 -1.48 0.94
C LEU A 263 -17.96 -1.28 2.46
N LEU A 264 -18.21 -0.06 2.96
CA LEU A 264 -18.06 0.23 4.39
C LEU A 264 -19.26 -0.20 5.22
N ARG A 265 -20.50 -0.08 4.70
CA ARG A 265 -21.71 -0.31 5.50
C ARG A 265 -22.34 -1.68 5.30
N GLN A 266 -22.19 -2.28 4.11
CA GLN A 266 -22.83 -3.56 3.81
C GLN A 266 -21.82 -4.71 3.83
N LEU A 267 -20.66 -4.53 3.20
CA LEU A 267 -19.69 -5.61 3.05
C LEU A 267 -18.59 -5.62 4.13
N GLU A 268 -18.47 -4.55 4.91
CA GLU A 268 -17.45 -4.38 5.97
C GLU A 268 -16.03 -4.63 5.44
N TYR A 269 -15.72 -4.12 4.25
CA TYR A 269 -14.38 -4.22 3.67
C TYR A 269 -13.45 -3.17 4.31
N PHE A 270 -12.34 -3.64 4.88
CA PHE A 270 -11.36 -2.80 5.60
C PHE A 270 -10.09 -2.46 4.78
N GLY A 271 -10.06 -2.77 3.48
CA GLY A 271 -8.92 -2.43 2.62
C GLY A 271 -9.05 -1.04 1.95
N PRO A 272 -8.11 -0.66 1.07
CA PRO A 272 -8.03 0.69 0.49
C PRO A 272 -9.08 0.95 -0.61
N ALA A 273 -10.35 1.05 -0.20
CA ALA A 273 -11.51 1.17 -1.07
C ALA A 273 -11.41 2.33 -2.09
N SER A 274 -10.99 3.52 -1.66
CA SER A 274 -10.88 4.70 -2.54
C SER A 274 -9.81 4.54 -3.62
N ILE A 275 -8.77 3.75 -3.35
CA ILE A 275 -7.67 3.53 -4.30
C ILE A 275 -8.09 2.53 -5.35
N ILE A 276 -8.83 1.50 -4.95
CA ILE A 276 -9.39 0.52 -5.89
C ILE A 276 -10.41 1.20 -6.80
N PHE A 277 -11.27 2.07 -6.26
CA PHE A 277 -12.23 2.85 -7.06
C PHE A 277 -11.53 3.67 -8.15
N ARG A 278 -10.56 4.50 -7.76
CA ARG A 278 -9.80 5.35 -8.70
C ARG A 278 -8.95 4.57 -9.70
N PHE A 279 -8.56 3.34 -9.36
CA PHE A 279 -7.94 2.44 -10.32
C PHE A 279 -8.94 1.96 -11.39
N LEU A 280 -10.20 1.72 -11.02
CA LEU A 280 -11.26 1.26 -11.91
C LEU A 280 -11.80 2.39 -12.78
N ASP A 281 -11.99 3.58 -12.23
CA ASP A 281 -12.40 4.80 -12.93
C ASP A 281 -11.26 5.28 -13.87
N LYS A 282 -11.18 4.70 -15.07
CA LYS A 282 -10.03 4.89 -15.97
C LYS A 282 -10.09 6.22 -16.71
N ASP A 283 -11.29 6.75 -16.90
CA ASP A 283 -11.55 7.99 -17.63
C ASP A 283 -11.84 9.20 -16.73
N ASP A 284 -11.79 9.03 -15.40
CA ASP A 284 -11.98 10.07 -14.38
C ASP A 284 -13.37 10.73 -14.45
N GLU A 285 -14.40 9.97 -14.82
CA GLU A 285 -15.77 10.47 -14.84
C GLU A 285 -16.41 10.53 -13.45
N GLY A 286 -15.75 9.96 -12.43
CA GLY A 286 -16.25 9.87 -11.06
C GLY A 286 -17.21 8.69 -10.86
N SER A 287 -17.24 7.78 -11.83
CA SER A 287 -18.10 6.61 -11.93
C SER A 287 -17.27 5.43 -12.42
N VAL A 288 -17.70 4.21 -12.11
CA VAL A 288 -17.12 2.97 -12.65
C VAL A 288 -18.19 2.26 -13.45
N SER A 289 -17.95 2.09 -14.75
CA SER A 289 -18.81 1.32 -15.64
C SER A 289 -18.61 -0.20 -15.44
N HIS A 290 -19.59 -0.99 -15.90
CA HIS A 290 -19.47 -2.47 -15.84
C HIS A 290 -18.22 -2.97 -16.57
N THR A 291 -17.86 -2.32 -17.69
CA THR A 291 -16.67 -2.69 -18.47
C THR A 291 -15.39 -2.46 -17.68
N GLU A 292 -15.30 -1.36 -16.95
CA GLU A 292 -14.16 -1.07 -16.09
C GLU A 292 -14.09 -2.00 -14.89
N PHE A 293 -15.24 -2.28 -14.26
CA PHE A 293 -15.31 -3.24 -13.15
C PHE A 293 -14.82 -4.64 -13.56
N ARG A 294 -15.13 -5.08 -14.78
CA ARG A 294 -14.66 -6.37 -15.32
C ARG A 294 -13.14 -6.45 -15.49
N GLU A 295 -12.40 -5.34 -15.42
CA GLU A 295 -10.93 -5.37 -15.40
C GLU A 295 -10.36 -6.05 -14.16
N LEU A 296 -11.15 -6.18 -13.08
CA LEU A 296 -10.80 -6.97 -11.89
C LEU A 296 -10.52 -8.43 -12.21
N GLU A 297 -11.05 -8.97 -13.32
CA GLU A 297 -10.82 -10.33 -13.79
C GLU A 297 -9.33 -10.66 -13.89
N ARG A 298 -8.49 -9.71 -14.29
CA ARG A 298 -7.03 -9.90 -14.45
C ARG A 298 -6.31 -10.18 -13.13
N PHE A 299 -6.95 -9.89 -12.00
CA PHE A 299 -6.42 -10.10 -10.66
C PHE A 299 -6.92 -11.41 -10.01
N ARG A 300 -7.76 -12.20 -10.72
CA ARG A 300 -8.16 -13.54 -10.27
C ARG A 300 -6.93 -14.44 -10.13
N ARG A 301 -6.94 -15.31 -9.12
CA ARG A 301 -5.83 -16.24 -8.81
C ARG A 301 -5.51 -17.26 -9.93
N SER A 302 -6.31 -17.34 -10.98
CA SER A 302 -6.11 -18.24 -12.13
C SER A 302 -4.90 -17.91 -13.01
N ALA A 303 -4.09 -16.87 -12.71
CA ALA A 303 -2.84 -16.57 -13.40
C ALA A 303 -1.59 -17.30 -12.83
N ARG A 304 -1.75 -18.33 -11.98
CA ARG A 304 -0.70 -19.36 -11.80
C ARG A 304 -0.82 -20.42 -12.89
N ALA A 305 -0.34 -20.09 -14.09
CA ALA A 305 0.06 -21.12 -15.04
C ALA A 305 1.38 -21.76 -14.55
N PRO A 306 1.52 -23.08 -14.58
CA PRO A 306 2.81 -23.73 -14.35
C PRO A 306 3.73 -23.42 -15.55
N ASP A 307 4.94 -22.94 -15.28
CA ASP A 307 6.09 -23.01 -16.18
C ASP A 307 5.85 -22.55 -17.63
N ALA A 308 5.59 -21.26 -17.83
CA ALA A 308 5.69 -20.65 -19.15
C ALA A 308 7.15 -20.24 -19.40
N GLY A 309 7.89 -21.11 -20.09
CA GLY A 309 9.20 -20.80 -20.67
C GLY A 309 9.16 -19.54 -21.56
N PRO A 310 10.34 -19.01 -21.96
CA PRO A 310 10.43 -17.72 -22.63
C PRO A 310 9.59 -17.69 -23.91
N PRO A 311 8.92 -16.56 -24.20
CA PRO A 311 8.00 -16.45 -25.32
C PRO A 311 8.72 -16.73 -26.64
N GLN A 312 8.19 -17.67 -27.41
CA GLN A 312 8.65 -17.92 -28.77
C GLN A 312 8.37 -16.69 -29.65
N PRO A 313 9.29 -16.33 -30.57
CA PRO A 313 9.07 -15.24 -31.50
C PRO A 313 7.96 -15.59 -32.48
N LEU A 314 7.06 -14.63 -32.70
CA LEU A 314 6.00 -14.72 -33.70
C LEU A 314 6.62 -14.97 -35.08
N ALA A 315 6.26 -16.10 -35.67
CA ALA A 315 6.62 -16.46 -37.03
C ALA A 315 5.78 -15.68 -38.03
N GLY A 316 6.45 -15.15 -39.06
CA GLY A 316 5.86 -14.93 -40.37
C GLY A 316 5.62 -13.48 -40.74
N ASP A 317 6.54 -12.92 -41.53
CA ASP A 317 6.16 -12.48 -42.87
C ASP A 317 7.27 -12.93 -43.83
N ALA A 318 7.02 -14.07 -44.45
CA ALA A 318 7.61 -14.40 -45.74
C ALA A 318 6.81 -13.63 -46.79
N VAL A 319 7.49 -12.78 -47.55
CA VAL A 319 7.00 -12.35 -48.86
C VAL A 319 8.04 -12.82 -49.86
N ASP A 320 7.67 -13.87 -50.59
CA ASP A 320 8.32 -14.31 -51.83
C ASP A 320 8.06 -13.24 -52.92
N GLU A 321 9.13 -12.69 -53.49
CA GLU A 321 9.53 -12.83 -54.91
C GLU A 321 10.87 -12.10 -55.18
#